data_AF-A0A157S682-F1
#
_entry.id   AF-A0A157S682-F1
#
_cell.length_a   1.000
_cell.length_b   1.000
_cell.length_c   1.000
_cell.angle_alpha   90.00
_cell.angle_beta   90.00
_cell.angle_gamma   90.00
#
_symmetry.space_group_name_H-M   'P 1'
#
loop_
_entity.id
_entity.type
_entity.pdbx_description
1 polymer ?
#
loop_
_entity_poly.entity_id
_entity_poly.type
_entity_poly.pdbx_seq_one_letter_code
_entity_poly.pdbx_strand_id
1 'polypeptide(L)'
;MRPILTMASLSLCLSLSGCAAYERYVAEREAAAAAEAAARQALYEQKRQQISNAQAACALPYADPKTEALRTKIPAPPQEPSLRQLGDTARPTARQKKALEVMDTLLADCHVQQAAIEALDRPVTHAAYVNYGQRLRSLVSTLWAGKLTFGQFNQGQQQLVADYAQERTALLQQQEIVNAQYRAARAAEAAQLAAERAAASAAAPKHTTCKQKGKETRCTTY
;
A
#
# COMPACT_ATOMS: atom_id res chain seq x y z
N MET A 1 34.92 -6.32 33.48
CA MET A 1 35.91 -5.38 32.92
C MET A 1 35.28 -4.63 31.77
N ARG A 2 35.08 -3.31 31.92
CA ARG A 2 34.49 -2.38 30.93
C ARG A 2 35.63 -1.75 30.11
N PRO A 3 35.53 -1.59 28.78
CA PRO A 3 36.47 -0.77 28.03
C PRO A 3 36.08 0.70 28.10
N ILE A 4 37.13 1.51 28.21
CA ILE A 4 37.17 2.94 28.49
C ILE A 4 36.74 3.71 27.23
N LEU A 5 35.55 4.27 27.28
CA LEU A 5 35.12 5.41 26.47
C LEU A 5 35.38 6.65 27.30
N THR A 6 36.41 7.44 26.99
CA THR A 6 36.47 8.86 27.36
C THR A 6 37.68 9.51 26.69
N MET A 7 37.45 10.70 26.11
CA MET A 7 38.46 11.68 25.66
C MET A 7 39.03 11.55 24.24
N ALA A 8 38.18 11.60 23.22
CA ALA A 8 38.59 12.10 21.90
C ALA A 8 37.55 12.99 21.20
N SER A 9 36.42 13.29 21.84
CA SER A 9 35.30 14.06 21.25
C SER A 9 35.04 15.43 21.88
N LEU A 10 35.90 15.90 22.79
CA LEU A 10 35.72 17.17 23.50
C LEU A 10 36.54 18.35 22.96
N SER A 11 37.37 18.16 21.92
CA SER A 11 38.30 19.20 21.45
C SER A 11 37.82 20.02 20.24
N LEU A 12 36.58 19.84 19.77
CA LEU A 12 36.01 20.61 18.64
C LEU A 12 35.00 21.71 19.08
N CYS A 13 34.72 21.85 20.38
CA CYS A 13 33.81 22.87 20.92
C CYS A 13 34.52 24.06 21.61
N LEU A 14 35.76 24.40 21.22
CA LEU A 14 36.54 25.48 21.85
C LEU A 14 36.64 26.78 21.02
N SER A 15 35.84 26.93 19.98
CA SER A 15 35.59 28.22 19.34
C SER A 15 34.08 28.53 19.38
N LEU A 16 33.72 29.77 19.76
CA LEU A 16 32.33 30.25 19.83
C LEU A 16 31.53 29.98 18.54
N SER A 17 32.21 29.86 17.40
CA SER A 17 31.62 29.51 16.10
C SER A 17 31.26 28.03 15.96
N GLY A 18 31.98 27.10 16.61
CA GLY A 18 31.73 25.66 16.54
C GLY A 18 30.46 25.23 17.28
N CYS A 19 30.19 25.81 18.46
CA CYS A 19 28.97 25.55 19.21
C CYS A 19 27.72 26.05 18.47
N ALA A 20 27.76 27.26 17.91
CA ALA A 20 26.64 27.81 17.14
C ALA A 20 26.35 27.01 15.85
N ALA A 21 27.38 26.46 15.21
CA ALA A 21 27.20 25.59 14.04
C ALA A 21 26.59 24.23 14.41
N TYR A 22 27.01 23.64 15.53
CA TYR A 22 26.45 22.38 16.03
C TYR A 22 24.99 22.56 16.49
N GLU A 23 24.66 23.63 17.22
CA GLU A 23 23.29 23.95 17.63
C GLU A 23 22.35 24.13 16.42
N ARG A 24 22.82 24.81 15.36
CA ARG A 24 22.07 24.92 14.09
C ARG A 24 21.86 23.55 13.44
N TYR A 25 22.89 22.73 13.35
CA TYR A 25 22.78 21.37 12.80
C TYR A 25 21.78 20.50 13.57
N VAL A 26 21.79 20.55 14.91
CA VAL A 26 20.83 19.82 15.74
C VAL A 26 19.41 20.35 15.52
N ALA A 27 19.22 21.67 15.53
CA ALA A 27 17.91 22.29 15.29
C ALA A 27 17.35 21.96 13.90
N GLU A 28 18.19 21.95 12.85
CA GLU A 28 17.79 21.54 11.50
C GLU A 28 17.35 20.08 11.45
N ARG A 29 18.04 19.18 12.15
CA ARG A 29 17.66 17.77 12.22
C ARG A 29 16.38 17.53 13.02
N GLU A 30 16.19 18.24 14.12
CA GLU A 30 14.95 18.18 14.90
C GLU A 30 13.77 18.73 14.09
N ALA A 31 13.95 19.84 13.37
CA ALA A 31 12.94 20.38 12.47
C ALA A 31 12.60 19.42 11.33
N ALA A 32 13.61 18.77 10.73
CA ALA A 32 13.38 17.75 9.69
C ALA A 32 12.61 16.54 10.24
N ALA A 33 12.98 16.03 11.42
CA ALA A 33 12.28 14.91 12.06
C ALA A 33 10.83 15.28 12.44
N ALA A 34 10.60 16.52 12.92
CA ALA A 34 9.27 17.03 13.20
C ALA A 34 8.43 17.17 11.92
N ALA A 35 9.01 17.66 10.83
CA ALA A 35 8.35 17.75 9.53
C ALA A 35 7.97 16.36 8.98
N GLU A 36 8.86 15.36 9.09
CA GLU A 36 8.57 13.98 8.72
C GLU A 36 7.47 13.34 9.59
N ALA A 37 7.43 13.65 10.89
CA ALA A 37 6.37 13.21 11.78
C ALA A 37 5.02 13.84 11.42
N ALA A 38 4.99 15.15 11.17
CA ALA A 38 3.80 15.87 10.74
C ALA A 38 3.28 15.35 9.38
N ALA A 39 4.17 15.10 8.42
CA ALA A 39 3.81 14.53 7.12
C ALA A 39 3.21 13.12 7.25
N ARG A 40 3.77 12.27 8.11
CA ARG A 40 3.20 10.95 8.42
C ARG A 40 1.82 11.08 9.05
N GLN A 41 1.65 11.95 10.03
CA GLN A 41 0.35 12.18 10.67
C GLN A 41 -0.70 12.68 9.66
N ALA A 42 -0.35 13.65 8.82
CA ALA A 42 -1.24 14.15 7.76
C ALA A 42 -1.65 13.02 6.80
N LEU A 43 -0.73 12.13 6.42
CA LEU A 43 -1.05 10.97 5.58
C LEU A 43 -2.00 10.00 6.29
N TYR A 44 -1.81 9.73 7.59
CA TYR A 44 -2.73 8.89 8.37
C TYR A 44 -4.14 9.49 8.45
N GLU A 45 -4.23 10.80 8.69
CA GLU A 45 -5.51 11.52 8.75
C GLU A 45 -6.21 11.52 7.39
N GLN A 46 -5.45 11.78 6.31
CA GLN A 46 -5.95 11.69 4.94
C GLN A 46 -6.52 10.30 4.63
N LYS A 47 -5.76 9.23 4.93
CA LYS A 47 -6.20 7.84 4.72
C LYS A 47 -7.48 7.54 5.51
N ARG A 48 -7.53 7.94 6.78
CA ARG A 48 -8.72 7.75 7.64
C ARG A 48 -9.94 8.45 7.04
N GLN A 49 -9.78 9.69 6.57
CA GLN A 49 -10.88 10.43 5.95
C GLN A 49 -11.36 9.78 4.66
N GLN A 50 -10.45 9.32 3.79
CA GLN A 50 -10.80 8.62 2.55
C GLN A 50 -11.57 7.33 2.82
N ILE A 51 -11.15 6.53 3.81
CA ILE A 51 -11.88 5.32 4.23
C ILE A 51 -13.28 5.68 4.71
N SER A 52 -13.42 6.70 5.56
CA SER A 52 -14.73 7.16 6.04
C SER A 52 -15.63 7.61 4.88
N ASN A 53 -15.09 8.37 3.92
CA ASN A 53 -15.84 8.84 2.75
C ASN A 53 -16.29 7.68 1.86
N ALA A 54 -15.41 6.71 1.59
CA ALA A 54 -15.77 5.54 0.80
C ALA A 54 -16.84 4.69 1.49
N GLN A 55 -16.75 4.49 2.81
CA GLN A 55 -17.78 3.77 3.56
C GLN A 55 -19.14 4.46 3.46
N ALA A 56 -19.19 5.78 3.62
CA ALA A 56 -20.41 6.56 3.47
C ALA A 56 -20.96 6.45 2.04
N ALA A 57 -20.13 6.68 1.03
CA ALA A 57 -20.51 6.62 -0.38
C ALA A 57 -21.03 5.22 -0.78
N CYS A 58 -20.41 4.15 -0.29
CA CYS A 58 -20.79 2.78 -0.60
C CYS A 58 -22.03 2.28 0.15
N ALA A 59 -22.39 2.89 1.27
CA ALA A 59 -23.65 2.60 1.97
C ALA A 59 -24.87 3.27 1.30
N LEU A 60 -24.68 4.45 0.70
CA LEU A 60 -25.77 5.26 0.14
C LEU A 60 -26.64 4.54 -0.91
N PRO A 61 -26.11 3.77 -1.89
CA PRO A 61 -26.93 3.07 -2.89
C PRO A 61 -28.03 2.18 -2.28
N TYR A 62 -27.79 1.67 -1.06
CA TYR A 62 -28.67 0.74 -0.37
C TYR A 62 -29.54 1.41 0.71
N ALA A 63 -29.15 2.61 1.14
CA ALA A 63 -29.83 3.36 2.18
C ALA A 63 -30.73 4.50 1.64
N ASP A 64 -30.46 5.03 0.44
CA ASP A 64 -31.18 6.18 -0.11
C ASP A 64 -32.69 5.89 -0.29
N PRO A 65 -33.60 6.78 0.14
CA PRO A 65 -35.05 6.59 -0.04
C PRO A 65 -35.48 6.39 -1.51
N LYS A 66 -34.75 6.97 -2.47
CA LYS A 66 -35.03 6.83 -3.91
C LYS A 66 -34.68 5.44 -4.43
N THR A 67 -33.85 4.67 -3.72
CA THR A 67 -33.53 3.27 -4.07
C THR A 67 -34.36 2.25 -3.27
N GLU A 68 -35.28 2.70 -2.40
CA GLU A 68 -36.06 1.85 -1.50
C GLU A 68 -36.78 0.68 -2.22
N ALA A 69 -37.27 0.91 -3.44
CA ALA A 69 -37.96 -0.11 -4.24
C ALA A 69 -37.08 -1.33 -4.61
N LEU A 70 -35.77 -1.26 -4.36
CA LEU A 70 -34.79 -2.31 -4.63
C LEU A 70 -34.41 -3.11 -3.38
N ARG A 71 -34.68 -2.62 -2.16
CA ARG A 71 -34.15 -3.22 -0.90
C ARG A 71 -34.55 -4.68 -0.70
N THR A 72 -35.75 -5.06 -1.15
CA THR A 72 -36.22 -6.45 -1.04
C THR A 72 -35.68 -7.35 -2.15
N LYS A 73 -35.07 -6.77 -3.19
CA LYS A 73 -34.62 -7.44 -4.42
C LYS A 73 -33.11 -7.61 -4.48
N ILE A 74 -32.37 -6.59 -4.07
CA ILE A 74 -30.91 -6.53 -4.09
C ILE A 74 -30.44 -6.35 -2.64
N PRO A 75 -29.67 -7.30 -2.08
CA PRO A 75 -29.17 -7.19 -0.71
C PRO A 75 -28.11 -6.08 -0.59
N ALA A 76 -28.01 -5.49 0.59
CA ALA A 76 -26.97 -4.54 0.91
C ALA A 76 -25.67 -5.29 1.29
N PRO A 77 -24.51 -5.00 0.67
CA PRO A 77 -23.24 -5.55 1.10
C PRO A 77 -22.98 -5.26 2.59
N PRO A 78 -22.33 -6.19 3.32
CA PRO A 78 -21.76 -7.45 2.86
C PRO A 78 -22.76 -8.64 2.87
N GLN A 79 -24.07 -8.39 2.96
CA GLN A 79 -25.06 -9.46 3.09
C GLN A 79 -25.14 -10.28 1.80
N GLU A 80 -25.09 -11.61 1.95
CA GLU A 80 -25.35 -12.51 0.83
C GLU A 80 -26.84 -12.49 0.44
N PRO A 81 -27.17 -12.61 -0.86
CA PRO A 81 -28.53 -12.82 -1.30
C PRO A 81 -29.18 -14.04 -0.64
N SER A 82 -30.38 -13.86 -0.10
CA SER A 82 -31.20 -14.97 0.39
C SER A 82 -31.67 -15.88 -0.77
N LEU A 83 -32.08 -17.12 -0.47
CA LEU A 83 -32.64 -18.03 -1.48
C LEU A 83 -33.82 -17.42 -2.25
N ARG A 84 -34.65 -16.60 -1.60
CA ARG A 84 -35.75 -15.88 -2.26
C ARG A 84 -35.24 -14.86 -3.28
N GLN A 85 -34.16 -14.15 -2.96
CA GLN A 85 -33.56 -13.17 -3.84
C GLN A 85 -32.80 -13.83 -5.00
N LEU A 86 -32.19 -15.00 -4.77
CA LEU A 86 -31.54 -15.80 -5.82
C LEU A 86 -32.55 -16.43 -6.77
N GLY A 87 -33.69 -16.89 -6.24
CA GLY A 87 -34.79 -17.47 -7.03
C GLY A 87 -35.75 -16.44 -7.64
N ASP A 88 -35.46 -15.13 -7.52
CA ASP A 88 -36.37 -14.09 -7.99
C ASP A 88 -36.38 -14.01 -9.53
N THR A 89 -37.48 -14.43 -10.13
CA THR A 89 -37.70 -14.41 -11.58
C THR A 89 -38.28 -13.09 -12.09
N ALA A 90 -38.57 -12.12 -11.21
CA ALA A 90 -39.11 -10.83 -11.61
C ALA A 90 -38.06 -9.98 -12.32
N ARG A 91 -38.52 -9.25 -13.35
CA ARG A 91 -37.74 -8.19 -14.03
C ARG A 91 -38.12 -6.83 -13.43
N PRO A 92 -37.26 -5.80 -13.55
CA PRO A 92 -37.54 -4.49 -12.97
C PRO A 92 -38.81 -3.84 -13.54
N THR A 93 -39.68 -3.41 -12.63
CA THR A 93 -40.80 -2.51 -12.94
C THR A 93 -40.32 -1.10 -13.30
N ALA A 94 -41.17 -0.25 -13.87
CA ALA A 94 -40.82 1.15 -14.17
C ALA A 94 -40.28 1.91 -12.93
N ARG A 95 -40.90 1.71 -11.75
CA ARG A 95 -40.42 2.30 -10.48
C ARG A 95 -39.02 1.79 -10.11
N GLN A 96 -38.77 0.50 -10.28
CA GLN A 96 -37.47 -0.10 -9.99
C GLN A 96 -36.39 0.31 -10.99
N LYS A 97 -36.73 0.51 -12.27
CA LYS A 97 -35.80 1.06 -13.26
C LYS A 97 -35.34 2.47 -12.87
N LYS A 98 -36.26 3.32 -12.41
CA LYS A 98 -35.89 4.65 -11.92
C LYS A 98 -34.99 4.56 -10.67
N ALA A 99 -35.28 3.63 -9.77
CA ALA A 99 -34.42 3.37 -8.62
C ALA A 99 -33.02 2.86 -9.04
N LEU A 100 -32.93 2.03 -10.07
CA LEU A 100 -31.65 1.53 -10.60
C LEU A 100 -30.80 2.64 -11.23
N GLU A 101 -31.39 3.65 -11.86
CA GLU A 101 -30.65 4.83 -12.36
C GLU A 101 -30.02 5.63 -11.22
N VAL A 102 -30.76 5.80 -10.12
CA VAL A 102 -30.23 6.46 -8.91
C VAL A 102 -29.13 5.59 -8.30
N MET A 103 -29.35 4.29 -8.22
CA MET A 103 -28.36 3.34 -7.71
C MET A 103 -27.08 3.33 -8.54
N ASP A 104 -27.13 3.38 -9.89
CA ASP A 104 -25.96 3.50 -10.77
C ASP A 104 -25.13 4.75 -10.45
N THR A 105 -25.81 5.89 -10.25
CA THR A 105 -25.16 7.16 -9.92
C THR A 105 -24.45 7.09 -8.56
N LEU A 106 -25.11 6.53 -7.54
CA LEU A 106 -24.53 6.39 -6.20
C LEU A 106 -23.39 5.36 -6.17
N LEU A 107 -23.53 4.26 -6.91
CA LEU A 107 -22.47 3.26 -7.05
C LEU A 107 -21.24 3.82 -7.77
N ALA A 108 -21.43 4.71 -8.75
CA ALA A 108 -20.31 5.37 -9.41
C ALA A 108 -19.46 6.18 -8.43
N ASP A 109 -20.08 6.95 -7.52
CA ASP A 109 -19.34 7.67 -6.47
C ASP A 109 -18.63 6.70 -5.50
N CYS A 110 -19.33 5.68 -5.01
CA CYS A 110 -18.72 4.61 -4.21
C CYS A 110 -17.46 4.02 -4.87
N HIS A 111 -17.54 3.69 -6.17
CA HIS A 111 -16.42 3.10 -6.89
C HIS A 111 -15.26 4.09 -7.06
N VAL A 112 -15.52 5.37 -7.28
CA VAL A 112 -14.48 6.40 -7.34
C VAL A 112 -13.75 6.51 -5.99
N GLN A 113 -14.49 6.58 -4.89
CA GLN A 113 -13.90 6.68 -3.55
C GLN A 113 -13.09 5.42 -3.19
N GLN A 114 -13.62 4.24 -3.48
CA GLN A 114 -12.94 2.98 -3.19
C GLN A 114 -11.73 2.74 -4.10
N ALA A 115 -11.79 3.15 -5.37
CA ALA A 115 -10.64 3.09 -6.28
C ALA A 115 -9.50 4.00 -5.79
N ALA A 116 -9.81 5.17 -5.24
CA ALA A 116 -8.80 6.05 -4.64
C ALA A 116 -8.11 5.41 -3.44
N ILE A 117 -8.84 4.62 -2.63
CA ILE A 117 -8.24 3.83 -1.53
C ILE A 117 -7.33 2.74 -2.08
N GLU A 118 -7.80 1.95 -3.06
CA GLU A 118 -6.99 0.90 -3.68
C GLU A 118 -5.72 1.48 -4.31
N ALA A 119 -5.79 2.62 -4.98
CA ALA A 119 -4.63 3.30 -5.56
C ALA A 119 -3.57 3.71 -4.53
N LEU A 120 -3.97 4.01 -3.29
CA LEU A 120 -3.07 4.45 -2.22
C LEU A 120 -2.55 3.30 -1.36
N ASP A 121 -3.37 2.28 -1.09
CA ASP A 121 -3.03 1.19 -0.18
C ASP A 121 -2.46 -0.02 -0.93
N ARG A 122 -3.03 -0.35 -2.10
CA ARG A 122 -2.67 -1.52 -2.90
C ARG A 122 -2.68 -1.17 -4.40
N PRO A 123 -1.71 -0.38 -4.88
CA PRO A 123 -1.70 0.07 -6.28
C PRO A 123 -1.78 -1.05 -7.31
N VAL A 124 -1.26 -2.25 -6.97
CA VAL A 124 -1.27 -3.43 -7.83
C VAL A 124 -2.69 -3.94 -8.12
N THR A 125 -3.66 -3.73 -7.21
CA THR A 125 -5.05 -4.21 -7.34
C THR A 125 -6.00 -3.14 -7.87
N HIS A 126 -5.55 -1.89 -8.00
CA HIS A 126 -6.37 -0.76 -8.46
C HIS A 126 -7.03 -1.02 -9.82
N ALA A 127 -6.27 -1.51 -10.81
CA ALA A 127 -6.81 -1.77 -12.14
C ALA A 127 -7.90 -2.87 -12.12
N ALA A 128 -7.70 -3.93 -11.34
CA ALA A 128 -8.68 -4.99 -11.14
C ALA A 128 -9.96 -4.46 -10.48
N TYR A 129 -9.84 -3.55 -9.50
CA TYR A 129 -10.99 -2.91 -8.86
C TYR A 129 -11.79 -2.03 -9.84
N VAL A 130 -11.09 -1.23 -10.66
CA VAL A 130 -11.74 -0.41 -11.70
C VAL A 130 -12.49 -1.30 -12.71
N ASN A 131 -11.89 -2.43 -13.12
CA ASN A 131 -12.53 -3.39 -14.00
C ASN A 131 -13.78 -4.02 -13.36
N TYR A 132 -13.68 -4.46 -12.10
CA TYR A 132 -14.83 -4.93 -11.31
C TYR A 132 -15.97 -3.91 -11.34
N GLY A 133 -15.65 -2.62 -11.14
CA GLY A 133 -16.63 -1.55 -11.16
C GLY A 133 -17.34 -1.40 -12.52
N GLN A 134 -16.60 -1.51 -13.63
CA GLN A 134 -17.15 -1.49 -14.98
C GLN A 134 -18.06 -2.70 -15.25
N ARG A 135 -17.64 -3.90 -14.81
CA ARG A 135 -18.43 -5.13 -14.95
C ARG A 135 -19.73 -5.05 -14.15
N LEU A 136 -19.69 -4.50 -12.93
CA LEU A 136 -20.90 -4.28 -12.11
C LEU A 136 -21.85 -3.28 -12.79
N ARG A 137 -21.33 -2.17 -13.32
CA ARG A 137 -22.14 -1.20 -14.08
C ARG A 137 -22.82 -1.84 -15.30
N SER A 138 -22.10 -2.68 -16.03
CA SER A 138 -22.66 -3.45 -17.15
C SER A 138 -23.80 -4.38 -16.68
N LEU A 139 -23.63 -5.04 -15.53
CA LEU A 139 -24.64 -5.89 -14.92
C LEU A 139 -25.89 -5.11 -14.50
N VAL A 140 -25.73 -3.95 -13.86
CA VAL A 140 -26.82 -3.03 -13.49
C VAL A 140 -27.56 -2.54 -14.74
N SER A 141 -26.84 -2.14 -15.79
CA SER A 141 -27.43 -1.72 -17.07
C SER A 141 -28.25 -2.84 -17.72
N THR A 142 -27.75 -4.08 -17.69
CA THR A 142 -28.44 -5.24 -18.25
C THR A 142 -29.70 -5.58 -17.45
N LEU A 143 -29.67 -5.42 -16.12
CA LEU A 143 -30.87 -5.52 -15.27
C LEU A 143 -31.86 -4.39 -15.60
N TRP A 144 -31.42 -3.13 -15.66
CA TRP A 144 -32.27 -1.97 -15.99
C TRP A 144 -32.96 -2.10 -17.35
N ALA A 145 -32.24 -2.62 -18.35
CA ALA A 145 -32.79 -2.93 -19.67
C ALA A 145 -33.88 -4.02 -19.61
N GLY A 146 -34.01 -4.70 -18.46
CA GLY A 146 -34.95 -5.79 -18.24
C GLY A 146 -34.51 -7.05 -18.95
N LYS A 147 -33.20 -7.25 -19.22
CA LYS A 147 -32.67 -8.48 -19.82
C LYS A 147 -32.40 -9.57 -18.78
N LEU A 148 -32.10 -9.17 -17.54
CA LEU A 148 -31.96 -10.06 -16.38
C LEU A 148 -33.18 -10.01 -15.46
N THR A 149 -33.42 -11.09 -14.73
CA THR A 149 -34.23 -11.07 -13.50
C THR A 149 -33.39 -10.59 -12.32
N PHE A 150 -34.02 -10.24 -11.20
CA PHE A 150 -33.30 -9.91 -9.97
C PHE A 150 -32.45 -11.08 -9.46
N GLY A 151 -32.92 -12.32 -9.57
CA GLY A 151 -32.15 -13.52 -9.23
C GLY A 151 -30.88 -13.67 -10.07
N GLN A 152 -30.99 -13.52 -11.38
CA GLN A 152 -29.83 -13.57 -12.28
C GLN A 152 -28.83 -12.44 -12.01
N PHE A 153 -29.34 -11.24 -11.68
CA PHE A 153 -28.48 -10.13 -11.26
C PHE A 153 -27.72 -10.45 -9.98
N ASN A 154 -28.39 -10.96 -8.94
CA ASN A 154 -27.77 -11.28 -7.66
C ASN A 154 -26.68 -12.38 -7.81
N GLN A 155 -26.95 -13.40 -8.62
CA GLN A 155 -25.95 -14.42 -8.98
C GLN A 155 -24.76 -13.82 -9.72
N GLY A 156 -25.01 -12.97 -10.72
CA GLY A 156 -23.95 -12.26 -11.45
C GLY A 156 -23.11 -11.38 -10.54
N GLN A 157 -23.74 -10.70 -9.58
CA GLN A 157 -23.03 -9.86 -8.62
C GLN A 157 -22.14 -10.69 -7.68
N GLN A 158 -22.62 -11.83 -7.18
CA GLN A 158 -21.80 -12.76 -6.39
C GLN A 158 -20.59 -13.26 -7.18
N GLN A 159 -20.80 -13.64 -8.45
CA GLN A 159 -19.71 -14.07 -9.32
C GLN A 159 -18.69 -12.96 -9.52
N LEU A 160 -19.12 -11.72 -9.77
CA LEU A 160 -18.20 -10.58 -9.92
C LEU A 160 -17.37 -10.33 -8.67
N VAL A 161 -17.97 -10.46 -7.48
CA VAL A 161 -17.24 -10.30 -6.21
C VAL A 161 -16.22 -11.43 -6.03
N ALA A 162 -16.60 -12.67 -6.34
CA ALA A 162 -15.69 -13.82 -6.27
C ALA A 162 -14.51 -13.69 -7.27
N ASP A 163 -14.80 -13.32 -8.52
CA ASP A 163 -13.79 -13.08 -9.55
C ASP A 163 -12.79 -12.01 -9.12
N TYR A 164 -13.29 -10.88 -8.60
CA TYR A 164 -12.44 -9.80 -8.10
C TYR A 164 -11.59 -10.26 -6.91
N ALA A 165 -12.17 -11.00 -5.97
CA ALA A 165 -11.44 -11.53 -4.81
C ALA A 165 -10.29 -12.47 -5.24
N GLN A 166 -10.54 -13.32 -6.24
CA GLN A 166 -9.54 -14.21 -6.82
C GLN A 166 -8.43 -13.43 -7.54
N GLU A 167 -8.79 -12.51 -8.43
CA GLU A 167 -7.85 -11.67 -9.17
C GLU A 167 -6.98 -10.83 -8.21
N ARG A 168 -7.62 -10.22 -7.21
CA ARG A 168 -6.94 -9.46 -6.16
C ARG A 168 -5.91 -10.31 -5.42
N THR A 169 -6.26 -11.54 -5.07
CA THR A 169 -5.35 -12.47 -4.37
C THR A 169 -4.16 -12.84 -5.25
N ALA A 170 -4.40 -13.14 -6.52
CA ALA A 170 -3.34 -13.48 -7.47
C ALA A 170 -2.36 -12.32 -7.68
N LEU A 171 -2.88 -11.09 -7.82
CA LEU A 171 -2.07 -9.89 -7.99
C LEU A 171 -1.18 -9.59 -6.78
N LEU A 172 -1.71 -9.77 -5.56
CA LEU A 172 -0.93 -9.61 -4.34
C LEU A 172 0.16 -10.66 -4.21
N GLN A 173 -0.14 -11.93 -4.51
CA GLN A 173 0.86 -13.00 -4.52
C GLN A 173 1.96 -12.74 -5.56
N GLN A 174 1.59 -12.27 -6.76
CA GLN A 174 2.55 -11.92 -7.80
C GLN A 174 3.47 -10.78 -7.33
N GLN A 175 2.91 -9.75 -6.69
CA GLN A 175 3.70 -8.65 -6.14
C GLN A 175 4.69 -9.13 -5.06
N GLU A 176 4.28 -10.05 -4.19
CA GLU A 176 5.17 -10.63 -3.18
C GLU A 176 6.33 -11.40 -3.80
N ILE A 177 6.06 -12.18 -4.86
CA ILE A 177 7.09 -12.92 -5.61
C ILE A 177 8.10 -11.94 -6.24
N VAL A 178 7.61 -10.88 -6.92
CA VAL A 178 8.48 -9.86 -7.54
C VAL A 178 9.33 -9.15 -6.47
N ASN A 179 8.74 -8.80 -5.33
CA ASN A 179 9.46 -8.17 -4.22
C ASN A 179 10.50 -9.11 -3.60
N ALA A 180 10.22 -10.41 -3.52
CA ALA A 180 11.19 -11.41 -3.05
C ALA A 180 12.37 -11.54 -4.03
N GLN A 181 12.08 -11.61 -5.34
CA GLN A 181 13.11 -11.66 -6.39
C GLN A 181 14.00 -10.41 -6.36
N TYR A 182 13.41 -9.22 -6.23
CA TYR A 182 14.15 -7.98 -6.14
C TYR A 182 15.09 -7.95 -4.91
N ARG A 183 14.59 -8.38 -3.74
CA ARG A 183 15.41 -8.47 -2.52
C ARG A 183 16.55 -9.49 -2.67
N ALA A 184 16.29 -10.64 -3.28
CA ALA A 184 17.31 -11.65 -3.53
C ALA A 184 18.39 -11.14 -4.51
N ALA A 185 18.00 -10.45 -5.59
CA ALA A 185 18.94 -9.86 -6.54
C ALA A 185 19.83 -8.80 -5.86
N ARG A 186 19.25 -7.92 -5.04
CA ARG A 186 19.99 -6.92 -4.27
C ARG A 186 20.95 -7.53 -3.25
N ALA A 187 20.53 -8.62 -2.59
CA ALA A 187 21.39 -9.34 -1.66
C ALA A 187 22.57 -10.03 -2.38
N ALA A 188 22.32 -10.62 -3.55
CA ALA A 188 23.37 -11.23 -4.37
C ALA A 188 24.38 -10.18 -4.87
N GLU A 189 23.91 -9.03 -5.35
CA GLU A 189 24.76 -7.90 -5.76
C GLU A 189 25.62 -7.39 -4.58
N ALA A 190 25.02 -7.20 -3.40
CA ALA A 190 25.75 -6.79 -2.20
C ALA A 190 26.80 -7.83 -1.76
N ALA A 191 26.49 -9.12 -1.86
CA ALA A 191 27.41 -10.20 -1.55
C ALA A 191 28.59 -10.27 -2.53
N GLN A 192 28.34 -10.06 -3.82
CA GLN A 192 29.39 -9.96 -4.85
C GLN A 192 30.34 -8.80 -4.56
N LEU A 193 29.81 -7.59 -4.32
CA LEU A 193 30.63 -6.42 -3.97
C LEU A 193 31.43 -6.64 -2.68
N ALA A 194 30.86 -7.31 -1.68
CA ALA A 194 31.57 -7.65 -0.45
C ALA A 194 32.71 -8.65 -0.70
N ALA A 195 32.49 -9.66 -1.53
CA ALA A 195 33.50 -10.65 -1.92
C ALA A 195 34.66 -10.01 -2.71
N GLU A 196 34.34 -9.14 -3.67
CA GLU A 196 35.34 -8.39 -4.44
C GLU A 196 36.20 -7.49 -3.55
N ARG A 197 35.58 -6.76 -2.60
CA ARG A 197 36.31 -5.94 -1.62
C ARG A 197 37.22 -6.76 -0.72
N ALA A 198 36.75 -7.94 -0.29
CA ALA A 198 37.55 -8.85 0.52
C ALA A 198 38.73 -9.45 -0.28
N ALA A 199 38.51 -9.79 -1.55
CA ALA A 199 39.57 -10.27 -2.43
C ALA A 199 40.62 -9.17 -2.69
N ALA A 200 40.18 -7.93 -2.95
CA ALA A 200 41.05 -6.78 -3.15
C ALA A 200 41.88 -6.45 -1.90
N SER A 201 41.29 -6.52 -0.70
CA SER A 201 42.03 -6.29 0.55
C SER A 201 43.03 -7.41 0.86
N ALA A 202 42.69 -8.66 0.53
CA ALA A 202 43.60 -9.80 0.67
C ALA A 202 44.79 -9.74 -0.32
N ALA A 203 44.57 -9.21 -1.53
CA ALA A 203 45.60 -9.03 -2.55
C ALA A 203 46.45 -7.77 -2.37
N ALA A 204 46.11 -6.90 -1.40
CA ALA A 204 46.89 -5.69 -1.14
C ALA A 204 48.34 -6.07 -0.74
N PRO A 205 49.36 -5.41 -1.30
CA PRO A 205 50.76 -5.71 -0.99
C PRO A 205 51.02 -5.46 0.50
N LYS A 206 51.45 -6.51 1.21
CA LYS A 206 51.85 -6.40 2.61
C LYS A 206 53.21 -5.73 2.69
N HIS A 207 53.30 -4.64 3.45
CA HIS A 207 54.55 -3.92 3.63
C HIS A 207 55.22 -4.36 4.92
N THR A 208 56.40 -4.99 4.79
CA THR A 208 57.22 -5.34 5.96
C THR A 208 58.24 -4.25 6.20
N THR A 209 58.10 -3.57 7.34
CA THR A 209 59.07 -2.57 7.78
C THR A 209 59.95 -3.18 8.86
N CYS A 210 61.25 -3.27 8.62
CA CYS A 210 62.22 -3.71 9.61
C CYS A 210 62.97 -2.51 10.18
N LYS A 211 63.01 -2.40 11.50
CA LYS A 211 63.81 -1.40 12.21
C LYS A 211 64.85 -2.11 13.09
N GLN A 212 66.09 -1.66 13.00
CA GLN A 212 67.17 -2.16 13.83
C GLN A 212 67.18 -1.40 15.15
N LYS A 213 67.16 -2.12 16.29
CA LYS A 213 67.22 -1.52 17.63
C LYS A 213 68.36 -2.18 18.41
N GLY A 214 69.55 -1.58 18.35
CA GLY A 214 70.76 -2.18 18.89
C GLY A 214 71.26 -3.35 18.02
N LYS A 215 71.52 -4.52 18.63
CA LYS A 215 71.94 -5.74 17.90
C LYS A 215 70.78 -6.61 17.39
N GLU A 216 69.54 -6.24 17.68
CA GLU A 216 68.34 -6.97 17.22
C GLU A 216 67.62 -6.23 16.09
N THR A 217 67.18 -6.98 15.09
CA THR A 217 66.30 -6.49 14.02
C THR A 217 64.88 -6.90 14.33
N ARG A 218 63.96 -5.93 14.39
CA ARG A 218 62.53 -6.21 14.57
C ARG A 218 61.77 -5.79 13.31
N CYS A 219 61.10 -6.76 12.70
CA CYS A 219 60.25 -6.54 11.54
C CYS A 219 58.79 -6.54 11.94
N THR A 220 58.00 -5.67 11.31
CA THR A 220 56.54 -5.67 11.44
C THR A 220 55.94 -5.58 10.06
N THR A 221 55.06 -6.52 9.75
CA THR A 221 54.31 -6.59 8.50
C THR A 221 52.93 -5.98 8.73
N TYR A 222 52.57 -5.01 7.89
CA TYR A 222 51.26 -4.36 7.86
C TYR A 222 50.58 -4.66 6.53
#